data_AF-A0A2D4L8U8-F1
#
_entry.id   AF-A0A2D4L8U8-F1
#
_cell.length_a   1.000
_cell.length_b   1.000
_cell.length_c   1.000
_cell.angle_alpha   90.00
_cell.angle_beta   90.00
_cell.angle_gamma   90.00
#
_symmetry.space_group_name_H-M   'P 1'
#
loop_
_entity.id
_entity.type
_entity.pdbx_description
1 polymer ?
#
loop_
_entity_poly.entity_id
_entity_poly.type
_entity_poly.pdbx_seq_one_letter_code
_entity_poly.pdbx_strand_id
1 'polypeptide(L)'
;MRQQVKEMKFGNKFQKMVESIYSRQEARVIINGEMINSFEIEKGVRQGCLLSPLLFIMTLEILLRKIRQNMEIKGLRIKNEEYKTQAFADDLVFFIEEPIKSGPKLIKEVERYGEVAGLT
;
A
#
# COMPACT_ATOMS: atom_id res chain seq x y z
N MET A 1 -5.89 -3.90 3.38
CA MET A 1 -6.15 -2.63 4.10
C MET A 1 -6.30 -2.78 5.61
N ARG A 2 -7.21 -3.61 6.14
CA ARG A 2 -7.42 -3.76 7.61
C ARG A 2 -6.13 -4.09 8.39
N GLN A 3 -5.34 -5.05 7.89
CA GLN A 3 -4.06 -5.42 8.53
C GLN A 3 -3.03 -4.28 8.50
N GLN A 4 -2.93 -3.56 7.38
CA GLN A 4 -2.02 -2.42 7.24
C GLN A 4 -2.38 -1.27 8.18
N VAL A 5 -3.67 -0.99 8.39
CA VAL A 5 -4.13 0.05 9.33
C VAL A 5 -3.72 -0.28 10.78
N LYS A 6 -3.57 -1.57 11.12
CA LYS A 6 -3.02 -1.98 12.43
C LYS A 6 -1.54 -1.64 12.56
N GLU A 7 -0.76 -1.87 11.51
CA GLU A 7 0.68 -1.54 11.45
C GLU A 7 0.96 -0.03 11.59
N MET A 8 0.00 0.83 11.25
CA MET A 8 0.14 2.29 11.38
C MET A 8 0.16 2.80 12.83
N LYS A 9 -0.30 2.00 13.80
CA LYS A 9 -0.32 2.34 15.23
C LYS A 9 -1.07 3.65 15.59
N PHE A 10 -2.08 4.06 14.81
CA PHE A 10 -2.94 5.22 15.12
C PHE A 10 -3.97 4.99 16.24
N GLY A 11 -3.95 3.81 16.87
CA GLY A 11 -4.80 3.47 18.00
C GLY A 11 -6.18 2.92 17.61
N ASN A 12 -6.85 2.34 18.61
CA ASN A 12 -8.06 1.53 18.41
C ASN A 12 -9.26 2.33 17.87
N LYS A 13 -9.38 3.62 18.20
CA LYS A 13 -10.49 4.46 17.71
C LYS A 13 -10.44 4.62 16.19
N PHE A 14 -9.25 4.96 15.66
CA PHE A 14 -9.05 5.11 14.22
C PHE A 14 -9.27 3.78 13.48
N GLN A 15 -8.72 2.68 14.02
CA GLN A 15 -8.91 1.34 13.47
C GLN A 15 -10.39 0.97 13.36
N LYS A 16 -11.16 1.14 14.44
CA LYS A 16 -12.60 0.86 14.45
C LYS A 16 -13.39 1.75 13.47
N MET A 17 -13.00 3.01 13.31
CA MET A 17 -13.62 3.91 12.34
C MET A 17 -13.42 3.41 10.91
N VAL A 18 -12.19 3.07 10.54
CA VAL A 18 -11.88 2.52 9.20
C VAL A 18 -12.57 1.17 9.00
N GLU A 19 -12.55 0.28 10.00
CA GLU A 19 -13.25 -1.00 9.95
C GLU A 19 -14.75 -0.82 9.77
N SER A 20 -15.37 0.17 10.41
CA SER A 20 -16.81 0.44 10.27
C SER A 20 -17.16 0.92 8.85
N ILE A 21 -16.31 1.73 8.23
CA ILE A 21 -16.51 2.22 6.84
C ILE A 21 -16.34 1.09 5.82
N TYR A 22 -15.45 0.12 6.10
CA TYR A 22 -15.09 -0.98 5.20
C TYR A 22 -15.56 -2.37 5.72
N SER A 23 -16.58 -2.44 6.58
CA SER A 23 -16.98 -3.67 7.28
C SER A 23 -17.63 -4.71 6.38
N ARG A 24 -18.56 -4.28 5.53
CA ARG A 24 -19.27 -5.09 4.54
C ARG A 24 -19.56 -4.22 3.32
N GLN A 25 -19.04 -4.64 2.17
CA GLN A 25 -19.22 -3.93 0.91
C GLN A 25 -19.78 -4.93 -0.10
N GLU A 26 -20.83 -4.55 -0.81
CA GLU A 26 -21.41 -5.37 -1.86
C GLU A 26 -21.30 -4.61 -3.19
N ALA A 27 -21.01 -5.34 -4.26
CA ALA A 27 -20.96 -4.82 -5.62
C ALA A 27 -21.98 -5.56 -6.51
N ARG A 28 -22.38 -4.90 -7.59
CA ARG A 28 -23.11 -5.50 -8.71
C ARG A 28 -22.38 -5.14 -9.99
N VAL A 29 -22.47 -6.01 -10.99
CA VAL A 29 -21.90 -5.77 -12.31
C VAL A 29 -23.04 -5.66 -13.32
N ILE A 30 -22.88 -4.80 -14.31
CA ILE A 30 -23.79 -4.70 -15.45
C ILE A 30 -23.08 -5.33 -16.64
N ILE A 31 -23.68 -6.35 -17.24
CA ILE A 31 -23.18 -7.04 -18.44
C ILE A 31 -24.25 -6.92 -19.51
N ASN A 32 -23.93 -6.30 -20.64
CA ASN A 32 -24.87 -6.09 -21.76
C ASN A 32 -26.19 -5.40 -21.36
N GLY A 33 -26.16 -4.55 -20.34
CA GLY A 33 -27.35 -3.87 -19.82
C GLY A 33 -28.11 -4.64 -18.74
N GLU A 34 -27.76 -5.90 -18.46
CA GLU A 34 -28.35 -6.68 -17.38
C GLU A 34 -27.51 -6.58 -16.10
N MET A 35 -28.18 -6.33 -14.98
CA MET A 35 -27.54 -6.25 -13.67
C MET A 35 -27.53 -7.63 -13.01
N ILE A 36 -26.35 -8.14 -12.70
CA ILE A 36 -26.21 -9.43 -11.99
C ILE A 36 -26.46 -9.27 -10.48
N ASN A 37 -26.65 -10.41 -9.81
CA ASN A 37 -26.80 -10.48 -8.35
C ASN A 37 -25.62 -9.80 -7.62
N SER A 38 -25.91 -9.25 -6.44
CA SER A 38 -24.85 -8.68 -5.60
C SER A 38 -23.93 -9.77 -5.06
N PHE A 39 -22.66 -9.41 -4.94
CA PHE A 39 -21.64 -10.21 -4.28
C PHE A 39 -20.85 -9.34 -3.30
N GLU A 40 -20.31 -9.96 -2.26
CA GLU A 40 -19.49 -9.28 -1.28
C GLU A 40 -18.10 -8.98 -1.85
N ILE A 41 -17.59 -7.79 -1.57
CA ILE A 41 -16.23 -7.37 -1.93
C ILE A 41 -15.28 -7.81 -0.82
N GLU A 42 -14.46 -8.82 -1.09
CA GLU A 42 -13.45 -9.30 -0.15
C GLU A 42 -12.20 -8.42 -0.12
N LYS A 43 -11.77 -7.94 -1.29
CA LYS A 43 -10.58 -7.12 -1.49
C LYS A 43 -10.89 -5.94 -2.41
N GLY A 44 -10.41 -4.77 -2.06
CA GLY A 44 -10.55 -3.57 -2.85
C GLY A 44 -10.86 -2.32 -2.02
N VAL A 45 -10.98 -1.20 -2.71
CA VAL A 45 -11.41 0.08 -2.14
C VAL A 45 -12.55 0.64 -2.98
N ARG A 46 -13.39 1.49 -2.38
CA ARG A 46 -14.46 2.17 -3.12
C ARG A 46 -13.85 3.21 -4.06
N GLN A 47 -14.04 3.04 -5.36
CA GLN A 47 -13.71 4.08 -6.34
C GLN A 47 -14.65 5.29 -6.14
N GLY A 48 -14.13 6.49 -6.33
CA GLY A 48 -14.86 7.75 -6.06
C GLY A 48 -15.01 8.12 -4.58
N CYS A 49 -14.56 7.29 -3.64
CA CYS A 49 -14.52 7.62 -2.23
C CYS A 49 -13.26 8.44 -1.91
N LEU A 50 -13.43 9.62 -1.31
CA LEU A 50 -12.31 10.51 -0.92
C LEU A 50 -11.36 9.89 0.12
N LEU A 51 -11.85 8.96 0.94
CA LEU A 51 -11.04 8.31 1.97
C LEU A 51 -10.17 7.17 1.41
N SER A 52 -10.60 6.51 0.33
CA SER A 52 -9.88 5.41 -0.30
C SER A 52 -8.44 5.76 -0.73
N PRO A 53 -8.19 6.86 -1.48
CA PRO A 53 -6.83 7.22 -1.90
C PRO A 53 -5.96 7.60 -0.70
N LEU A 54 -6.53 8.26 0.32
CA LEU A 54 -5.80 8.60 1.53
C LEU A 54 -5.37 7.35 2.29
N LEU A 55 -6.27 6.38 2.46
CA LEU A 55 -5.95 5.09 3.08
C LEU A 55 -4.89 4.34 2.27
N PHE A 56 -4.96 4.36 0.94
CA PHE A 56 -3.95 3.74 0.09
C PHE A 56 -2.56 4.35 0.30
N ILE A 57 -2.44 5.68 0.19
CA ILE A 57 -1.17 6.41 0.42
C ILE A 57 -0.62 6.13 1.82
N MET A 58 -1.50 6.13 2.82
CA MET A 58 -1.15 5.81 4.20
C MET A 58 -0.59 4.39 4.37
N THR A 59 -1.19 3.40 3.72
CA THR A 59 -0.65 2.04 3.73
C THR A 59 0.68 1.94 2.97
N LEU A 60 0.82 2.66 1.86
CA LEU A 60 2.05 2.68 1.05
C LEU A 60 3.23 3.27 1.83
N GLU A 61 2.99 4.27 2.67
CA GLU A 61 4.02 4.87 3.53
C GLU A 61 4.66 3.85 4.49
N ILE A 62 3.99 2.76 4.85
CA ILE A 62 4.60 1.66 5.63
C ILE A 62 5.76 1.03 4.84
N LEU A 63 5.56 0.72 3.55
CA LEU A 63 6.61 0.19 2.67
C LEU A 63 7.73 1.21 2.50
N LEU A 64 7.37 2.46 2.17
CA LEU A 64 8.36 3.51 1.91
C LEU A 64 9.25 3.77 3.13
N ARG A 65 8.69 3.74 4.35
CA ARG A 65 9.47 3.83 5.59
C ARG A 65 10.42 2.67 5.78
N LYS A 66 9.95 1.43 5.55
CA LYS A 66 10.80 0.23 5.65
C LYS A 66 12.00 0.33 4.72
N ILE A 67 11.79 0.76 3.47
CA ILE A 67 12.87 0.94 2.50
C ILE A 67 13.82 2.06 2.94
N ARG A 68 13.29 3.23 3.34
CA ARG A 68 14.12 4.36 3.81
C ARG A 68 15.02 3.97 4.98
N GLN A 69 14.47 3.26 5.96
CA GLN A 69 15.16 2.87 7.19
C GLN A 69 16.08 1.66 7.04
N ASN A 70 15.93 0.87 5.97
CA ASN A 70 16.78 -0.30 5.76
C ASN A 70 18.18 0.13 5.30
N MET A 71 19.18 -0.05 6.16
CA MET A 71 20.58 0.29 5.89
C MET A 71 21.25 -0.64 4.87
N GLU A 72 20.68 -1.82 4.62
CA GLU A 72 21.17 -2.75 3.59
C GLU A 72 20.74 -2.34 2.18
N ILE A 73 19.76 -1.42 2.05
CA ILE A 73 19.35 -0.83 0.79
C ILE A 73 20.06 0.51 0.68
N LYS A 74 21.07 0.60 -0.19
CA LYS A 74 21.72 1.88 -0.51
C LYS A 74 20.98 2.59 -1.63
N GLY A 75 20.63 3.85 -1.41
CA GLY A 75 20.01 4.72 -2.41
C GLY A 75 20.99 5.63 -3.10
N LEU A 76 20.47 6.51 -3.96
CA LEU A 76 21.23 7.56 -4.61
C LEU A 76 21.64 8.63 -3.59
N ARG A 77 22.94 8.84 -3.40
CA ARG A 77 23.43 9.92 -2.53
C ARG A 77 23.69 11.21 -3.30
N ILE A 78 23.01 12.28 -2.90
CA ILE A 78 23.23 13.64 -3.42
C ILE A 78 23.57 14.54 -2.24
N LYS A 79 24.80 15.07 -2.23
CA LYS A 79 25.35 15.83 -1.08
C LYS A 79 25.25 14.99 0.21
N ASN A 80 24.55 15.49 1.22
CA ASN A 80 24.39 14.83 2.52
C ASN A 80 23.09 14.03 2.65
N GLU A 81 22.27 13.97 1.60
CA GLU A 81 20.98 13.29 1.60
C GLU A 81 21.03 12.00 0.77
N GLU A 82 20.29 10.98 1.22
CA GLU A 82 20.14 9.70 0.52
C GLU A 82 18.69 9.53 0.05
N TYR A 83 18.52 9.37 -1.26
CA TYR A 83 17.23 9.18 -1.90
C TYR A 83 17.07 7.71 -2.27
N LYS A 84 16.07 7.02 -1.69
CA LYS A 84 15.79 5.60 -1.97
C LYS A 84 14.49 5.39 -2.74
N THR A 85 13.49 6.23 -2.49
CA THR A 85 12.13 6.02 -3.01
C THR A 85 11.48 7.34 -3.42
N GLN A 86 10.67 7.27 -4.46
CA GLN A 86 9.69 8.29 -4.84
C GLN A 86 8.37 7.58 -5.16
N ALA A 87 7.27 8.16 -4.72
CA ALA A 87 5.94 7.59 -4.91
C ALA A 87 4.98 8.65 -5.43
N PHE A 88 4.16 8.29 -6.41
CA PHE A 88 3.07 9.11 -6.91
C PHE A 88 1.85 8.23 -7.16
N ALA A 89 0.80 8.40 -6.34
CA ALA A 89 -0.32 7.47 -6.30
C ALA A 89 0.18 6.01 -6.17
N ASP A 90 -0.12 5.15 -7.13
CA ASP A 90 0.30 3.76 -7.22
C ASP A 90 1.66 3.55 -7.91
N ASP A 91 2.21 4.57 -8.57
CA ASP A 91 3.53 4.51 -9.19
C ASP A 91 4.66 4.67 -8.16
N LEU A 92 5.59 3.71 -8.18
CA LEU A 92 6.78 3.70 -7.33
C LEU A 92 8.05 3.74 -8.18
N VAL A 93 8.96 4.65 -7.81
CA VAL A 93 10.30 4.74 -8.37
C VAL A 93 11.30 4.49 -7.25
N PHE A 94 12.26 3.61 -7.51
CA PHE A 94 13.33 3.26 -6.56
C PHE A 94 14.68 3.70 -7.11
N PHE A 95 15.46 4.35 -6.25
CA PHE A 95 16.83 4.72 -6.55
C PHE A 95 17.73 3.80 -5.73
N ILE A 96 18.58 3.02 -6.41
CA ILE A 96 19.47 2.06 -5.76
C ILE A 96 20.91 2.24 -6.23
N GLU A 97 21.82 2.28 -5.27
CA GLU A 97 23.24 2.07 -5.48
C GLU A 97 23.58 0.59 -5.21
N GLU A 98 24.60 0.07 -5.89
CA GLU A 98 25.01 -1.35 -5.78
C GLU A 98 23.84 -2.32 -6.07
N PRO A 99 23.26 -2.33 -7.28
CA PRO A 99 22.01 -3.05 -7.58
C PRO A 99 22.08 -4.56 -7.29
N ILE A 100 23.26 -5.17 -7.43
CA ILE A 100 23.48 -6.60 -7.12
C ILE A 100 23.29 -6.89 -5.62
N LYS A 101 23.64 -5.95 -4.73
CA LYS A 101 23.50 -6.11 -3.27
C LYS A 101 22.18 -5.55 -2.73
N SER A 102 21.84 -4.31 -3.13
CA SER A 102 20.65 -3.60 -2.64
C SER A 102 19.37 -4.11 -3.28
N GLY A 103 19.40 -4.53 -4.55
CA GLY A 103 18.23 -4.95 -5.32
C GLY A 103 17.46 -6.10 -4.66
N PRO A 104 18.10 -7.23 -4.31
CA PRO A 104 17.41 -8.34 -3.64
C PRO A 104 16.75 -7.95 -2.31
N LYS A 105 17.36 -7.03 -1.56
CA LYS A 105 16.83 -6.53 -0.29
C LYS A 105 15.59 -5.65 -0.51
N LEU A 106 15.63 -4.79 -1.52
CA LEU A 106 14.50 -3.97 -1.94
C LEU A 106 13.32 -4.84 -2.37
N ILE A 107 13.56 -5.81 -3.26
CA ILE A 107 12.52 -6.72 -3.75
C ILE A 107 11.87 -7.47 -2.58
N LYS A 108 12.66 -7.96 -1.62
CA LYS A 108 12.13 -8.62 -0.42
C LYS A 108 11.19 -7.74 0.40
N GLU A 109 11.50 -6.45 0.57
CA GLU A 109 10.61 -5.52 1.28
C GLU A 109 9.30 -5.28 0.50
N VAL A 110 9.38 -5.20 -0.83
CA VAL A 110 8.21 -5.04 -1.71
C VAL A 110 7.33 -6.29 -1.68
N GLU A 111 7.90 -7.48 -1.81
CA GLU A 111 7.18 -8.77 -1.75
C GLU A 111 6.47 -8.94 -0.41
N ARG A 112 7.19 -8.70 0.70
CA ARG A 112 6.61 -8.77 2.04
C ARG A 112 5.46 -7.78 2.23
N TYR A 113 5.57 -6.60 1.64
CA TYR A 113 4.47 -5.64 1.63
C TYR A 113 3.29 -6.14 0.80
N GLY A 114 3.55 -6.72 -0.37
CA GLY A 114 2.54 -7.31 -1.26
C GLY A 114 1.67 -8.35 -0.56
N GLU A 115 2.30 -9.30 0.16
CA GLU A 115 1.62 -10.33 0.94
C GLU A 115 0.68 -9.73 2.00
N VAL A 116 1.16 -8.74 2.77
CA VAL A 116 0.38 -8.11 3.85
C VAL A 116 -0.70 -7.17 3.30
N ALA A 117 -0.42 -6.51 2.17
CA ALA A 117 -1.37 -5.63 1.50
C ALA A 117 -2.48 -6.42 0.78
N GLY A 118 -2.23 -7.69 0.45
CA GLY A 118 -3.08 -8.55 -0.36
C GLY A 118 -3.00 -8.22 -1.86
N LEU A 119 -1.85 -7.72 -2.31
CA LEU A 119 -1.54 -7.36 -3.69
C LEU A 119 -0.87 -8.51 -4.48
N THR A 120 -0.45 -9.56 -3.79
CA THR A 120 0.16 -10.78 -4.32
C THR A 120 -0.43 -12.00 -3.63
#